data_AF-A0A182SCJ2-F1
#
_entry.id   AF-A0A182SCJ2-F1
#
_cell.length_a   1.000
_cell.length_b   1.000
_cell.length_c   1.000
_cell.angle_alpha   90.00
_cell.angle_beta   90.00
_cell.angle_gamma   90.00
#
_symmetry.space_group_name_H-M   'P 1'
#
loop_
_entity.id
_entity.type
_entity.pdbx_description
1 polymer ?
#
loop_
_entity_poly.entity_id
_entity_poly.type
_entity_poly.pdbx_seq_one_letter_code
_entity_poly.pdbx_strand_id
1 'polypeptide(L)'
;LAALMLDPYYRTIKGFQALIEKDWLAFGHKFSDRCGHIQNDPKEVSPVFTQLLECTWQLMQQRNDAFEFNERFLLILHDHVMSCQYGTFVGNCEKDRLDLRLAEKTFSLWGYMSNHLNEYINPLYRPEMDETIKPNLAPQNIKFWRGMYSRFESGIHPREPLEDLLIASKDHCTSLEDHVQHLTKRINSFKNMLSKSAKRLQGGSAALQSRYNAADTRGPIEVNDNRYNYDRKLSELSAADDDHPLKTSDFSFSNLSVRIDVSISEYNNEVDKVNEDINSVAVEWKSLRSVVNCPTCSIPFDQITKKNHCWKCGEVFCGRCIDKTLSLPGHESGNPVPVCRQCFRVVQQVSP
;
A
#
# COMPACT_ATOMS: atom_id res chain seq x y z
N LEU A 1 -21.54 -15.46 -20.69
CA LEU A 1 -21.88 -14.03 -20.48
C LEU A 1 -23.11 -13.85 -19.59
N ALA A 2 -24.29 -14.38 -19.94
CA ALA A 2 -25.50 -14.22 -19.11
C ALA A 2 -25.30 -14.68 -17.65
N ALA A 3 -24.63 -15.82 -17.43
CA ALA A 3 -24.24 -16.28 -16.09
C ALA A 3 -23.46 -15.22 -15.28
N LEU A 4 -22.50 -14.52 -15.89
CA LEU A 4 -21.73 -13.44 -15.23
C LEU A 4 -22.60 -12.24 -14.88
N MET A 5 -23.63 -11.98 -15.69
CA MET A 5 -24.53 -10.84 -15.50
C MET A 5 -25.55 -11.12 -14.39
N LEU A 6 -26.00 -12.37 -14.27
CA LEU A 6 -27.08 -12.77 -13.37
C LEU A 6 -26.57 -13.21 -11.99
N ASP A 7 -25.48 -13.96 -11.94
CA ASP A 7 -25.03 -14.63 -10.71
C ASP A 7 -23.67 -14.06 -10.23
N PRO A 8 -23.60 -13.44 -9.04
CA PRO A 8 -22.36 -12.96 -8.45
C PRO A 8 -21.30 -14.03 -8.23
N TYR A 9 -21.69 -15.30 -8.03
CA TYR A 9 -20.74 -16.37 -7.83
C TYR A 9 -19.75 -16.44 -8.99
N TYR A 10 -20.21 -16.37 -10.23
CA TYR A 10 -19.35 -16.43 -11.42
C TYR A 10 -18.45 -15.19 -11.62
N ARG A 11 -18.64 -14.13 -10.82
CA ARG A 11 -17.79 -12.93 -10.79
C ARG A 11 -16.64 -13.04 -9.78
N THR A 12 -16.61 -14.12 -8.97
CA THR A 12 -15.46 -14.51 -8.16
C THR A 12 -14.40 -15.21 -9.00
N ILE A 13 -13.14 -15.23 -8.56
CA ILE A 13 -12.06 -15.99 -9.22
C ILE A 13 -12.44 -17.45 -9.36
N LYS A 14 -12.89 -18.08 -8.26
CA LYS A 14 -13.28 -19.49 -8.25
C LYS A 14 -14.50 -19.74 -9.13
N GLY A 15 -15.50 -18.85 -9.09
CA GLY A 15 -16.69 -19.00 -9.90
C GLY A 15 -16.39 -18.82 -11.38
N PHE A 16 -15.54 -17.87 -11.78
CA PHE A 16 -15.17 -17.72 -13.19
C PHE A 16 -14.40 -18.94 -13.72
N GLN A 17 -13.51 -19.52 -12.90
CA GLN A 17 -12.86 -20.80 -13.22
C GLN A 17 -13.88 -21.92 -13.39
N ALA A 18 -14.83 -22.05 -12.47
CA ALA A 18 -15.92 -23.03 -12.56
C ALA A 18 -16.81 -22.81 -13.79
N LEU A 19 -17.06 -21.56 -14.17
CA LEU A 19 -17.82 -21.21 -15.38
C LEU A 19 -17.09 -21.68 -16.64
N ILE A 20 -15.78 -21.48 -16.73
CA ILE A 20 -14.95 -21.94 -17.86
C ILE A 20 -14.92 -23.47 -17.90
N GLU A 21 -14.64 -24.12 -16.77
CA GLU A 21 -14.62 -25.59 -16.66
C GLU A 21 -15.94 -26.21 -17.10
N LYS A 22 -17.06 -25.62 -16.66
CA LYS A 22 -18.39 -26.06 -17.04
C LYS A 22 -18.67 -25.73 -18.52
N ASP A 23 -18.85 -24.46 -18.86
CA ASP A 23 -19.49 -24.05 -20.12
C ASP A 23 -18.56 -24.12 -21.34
N TRP A 24 -17.25 -24.21 -21.14
CA TRP A 24 -16.28 -24.24 -22.23
C TRP A 24 -15.56 -25.57 -22.31
N LEU A 25 -15.02 -26.07 -21.19
CA LEU A 25 -14.25 -27.30 -21.22
C LEU A 25 -15.16 -28.53 -21.28
N ALA A 26 -16.08 -28.70 -20.32
CA ALA A 26 -16.97 -29.87 -20.28
C ALA A 26 -17.98 -29.87 -21.44
N PHE A 27 -18.56 -28.71 -21.78
CA PHE A 27 -19.50 -28.59 -22.93
C PHE A 27 -18.82 -28.62 -24.32
N GLY A 28 -17.51 -28.86 -24.40
CA GLY A 28 -16.84 -29.25 -25.64
C GLY A 28 -16.51 -28.10 -26.59
N HIS A 29 -16.09 -26.94 -26.06
CA HIS A 29 -15.48 -25.93 -26.90
C HIS A 29 -14.20 -26.47 -27.53
N LYS A 30 -14.10 -26.34 -28.85
CA LYS A 30 -13.02 -26.87 -29.69
C LYS A 30 -11.72 -26.05 -29.55
N PHE A 31 -11.13 -25.97 -28.35
CA PHE A 31 -9.97 -25.11 -28.09
C PHE A 31 -8.79 -25.38 -29.03
N SER A 32 -8.40 -26.65 -29.22
CA SER A 32 -7.26 -26.97 -30.09
C SER A 32 -7.45 -26.57 -31.55
N ASP A 33 -8.67 -26.69 -32.07
CA ASP A 33 -8.98 -26.22 -33.43
C ASP A 33 -9.10 -24.70 -33.50
N ARG A 34 -9.84 -24.08 -32.57
CA ARG A 34 -10.14 -22.64 -32.58
C ARG A 34 -8.91 -21.79 -32.30
N CYS A 35 -8.02 -22.25 -31.43
CA CYS A 35 -6.76 -21.58 -31.08
C CYS A 35 -5.59 -22.01 -31.96
N GLY A 36 -5.76 -23.01 -32.84
CA GLY A 36 -4.70 -23.47 -33.74
C GLY A 36 -3.53 -24.12 -33.02
N HIS A 37 -3.78 -24.88 -31.94
CA HIS A 37 -2.73 -25.59 -31.19
C HIS A 37 -2.01 -26.64 -32.03
N ILE A 38 -2.72 -27.18 -33.02
CA ILE A 38 -2.24 -28.17 -33.98
C ILE A 38 -2.55 -27.63 -35.38
N GLN A 39 -1.70 -27.96 -36.35
CA GLN A 39 -1.90 -27.58 -37.75
C GLN A 39 -3.09 -28.35 -38.35
N ASN A 40 -4.28 -27.75 -38.25
CA ASN A 40 -5.56 -28.24 -38.80
C ASN A 40 -6.07 -27.30 -39.91
N ASP A 41 -7.33 -27.46 -40.36
CA ASP A 41 -7.95 -26.56 -41.34
C ASP A 41 -7.91 -25.10 -40.84
N PRO A 42 -7.21 -24.19 -41.54
CA PRO A 42 -7.14 -22.77 -41.15
C PRO A 42 -8.50 -22.09 -41.02
N LYS A 43 -9.55 -22.63 -41.67
CA LYS A 43 -10.92 -22.11 -41.57
C LYS A 43 -11.57 -22.37 -40.21
N GLU A 44 -11.06 -23.32 -39.43
CA GLU A 44 -11.55 -23.62 -38.09
C GLU A 44 -10.97 -22.68 -37.02
N VAL A 45 -9.92 -21.92 -37.32
CA VAL A 45 -9.28 -21.00 -36.36
C VAL A 45 -10.16 -19.76 -36.18
N SER A 46 -10.51 -19.44 -34.92
CA SER A 46 -11.41 -18.32 -34.62
C SER A 46 -11.29 -17.84 -33.17
N PRO A 47 -11.30 -16.52 -32.88
CA PRO A 47 -11.04 -15.95 -31.56
C PRO A 47 -12.26 -16.00 -30.61
N VAL A 48 -13.02 -17.09 -30.60
CA VAL A 48 -14.30 -17.18 -29.87
C VAL A 48 -14.11 -17.03 -28.36
N PHE A 49 -13.10 -17.69 -27.78
CA PHE A 49 -12.79 -17.52 -26.35
C PHE A 49 -12.20 -16.14 -26.05
N THR A 50 -11.37 -15.60 -26.94
CA THR A 50 -10.86 -14.22 -26.81
C THR A 50 -12.01 -13.20 -26.78
N GLN A 51 -13.05 -13.39 -27.60
CA GLN A 51 -14.27 -12.55 -27.57
C GLN A 51 -15.03 -12.66 -26.24
N LEU A 52 -15.09 -13.85 -25.60
CA LEU A 52 -15.65 -13.99 -24.25
C LEU A 52 -14.85 -13.16 -23.23
N LEU A 53 -13.52 -13.26 -23.26
CA LEU A 53 -12.65 -12.52 -22.34
C LEU A 53 -12.82 -11.01 -22.55
N GLU A 54 -12.92 -10.56 -23.81
CA GLU A 54 -13.17 -9.14 -24.10
C GLU A 54 -14.54 -8.69 -23.60
N CYS A 55 -15.59 -9.46 -23.84
CA CYS A 55 -16.91 -9.13 -23.32
C CYS A 55 -16.92 -9.09 -21.77
N THR A 56 -16.16 -9.98 -21.12
CA THR A 56 -15.98 -9.96 -19.67
C THR A 56 -15.28 -8.68 -19.23
N TRP A 57 -14.20 -8.28 -19.93
CA TRP A 57 -13.51 -7.02 -19.70
C TRP A 57 -14.44 -5.82 -19.89
N GLN A 58 -15.30 -5.79 -20.92
CA GLN A 58 -16.28 -4.71 -21.10
C GLN A 58 -17.24 -4.60 -19.90
N LEU A 59 -17.69 -5.73 -19.33
CA LEU A 59 -18.51 -5.72 -18.12
C LEU A 59 -17.74 -5.13 -16.93
N MET A 60 -16.47 -5.51 -16.77
CA MET A 60 -15.59 -4.96 -15.73
C MET A 60 -15.37 -3.44 -15.88
N GLN A 61 -15.29 -2.93 -17.11
CA GLN A 61 -15.16 -1.50 -17.38
C GLN A 61 -16.41 -0.69 -16.99
N GLN A 62 -17.59 -1.30 -17.05
CA GLN A 62 -18.85 -0.66 -16.67
C GLN A 62 -19.18 -0.86 -15.18
N ARG A 63 -18.70 -1.96 -14.58
CA ARG A 63 -18.84 -2.28 -13.15
C ARG A 63 -17.49 -2.68 -12.55
N ASN A 64 -16.73 -1.68 -12.12
CA ASN A 64 -15.39 -1.85 -11.54
C ASN A 64 -15.39 -2.47 -10.12
N ASP A 65 -16.55 -2.59 -9.50
CA ASP A 65 -16.77 -3.10 -8.14
C ASP A 65 -17.31 -4.54 -8.13
N ALA A 66 -17.79 -5.04 -9.28
CA ALA A 66 -18.60 -6.25 -9.35
C ALA A 66 -17.82 -7.55 -9.52
N PHE A 67 -16.54 -7.50 -9.89
CA PHE A 67 -15.70 -8.66 -10.18
C PHE A 67 -14.54 -8.74 -9.19
N GLU A 68 -14.31 -9.93 -8.64
CA GLU A 68 -13.20 -10.20 -7.71
C GLU A 68 -11.85 -10.14 -8.41
N PHE A 69 -11.82 -10.50 -9.69
CA PHE A 69 -10.61 -10.52 -10.49
C PHE A 69 -10.42 -9.24 -11.32
N ASN A 70 -9.16 -8.90 -11.59
CA ASN A 70 -8.76 -7.73 -12.36
C ASN A 70 -8.42 -8.08 -13.84
N GLU A 71 -8.02 -7.07 -14.60
CA GLU A 71 -7.66 -7.23 -16.03
C GLU A 71 -6.51 -8.23 -16.22
N ARG A 72 -5.52 -8.26 -15.31
CA ARG A 72 -4.36 -9.16 -15.38
C ARG A 72 -4.79 -10.62 -15.35
N PHE A 73 -5.82 -10.98 -14.59
CA PHE A 73 -6.40 -12.31 -14.60
C PHE A 73 -6.87 -12.74 -16.00
N LEU A 74 -7.58 -11.86 -16.72
CA LEU A 74 -8.05 -12.14 -18.08
C LEU A 74 -6.90 -12.24 -19.09
N LEU A 75 -5.87 -11.39 -18.95
CA LEU A 75 -4.69 -11.42 -19.82
C LEU A 75 -3.89 -12.71 -19.64
N ILE A 76 -3.69 -13.16 -18.40
CA ILE A 76 -3.02 -14.44 -18.10
C ILE A 76 -3.81 -15.63 -18.64
N LEU A 77 -5.14 -15.60 -18.52
CA LEU A 77 -6.00 -16.61 -19.15
C LEU A 77 -5.80 -16.65 -20.67
N HIS A 78 -5.84 -15.49 -21.33
CA HIS A 78 -5.62 -15.39 -22.77
C HIS A 78 -4.26 -15.97 -23.19
N ASP A 79 -3.19 -15.63 -22.46
CA ASP A 79 -1.85 -16.11 -22.78
C ASP A 79 -1.72 -17.62 -22.65
N HIS A 80 -2.29 -18.22 -21.61
CA HIS A 80 -2.19 -19.66 -21.38
C HIS A 80 -3.17 -20.50 -22.20
N VAL A 81 -4.23 -19.90 -22.74
CA VAL A 81 -5.03 -20.55 -23.80
C VAL A 81 -4.21 -20.73 -25.07
N MET A 82 -3.33 -19.78 -25.40
CA MET A 82 -2.54 -19.83 -26.65
C MET A 82 -1.20 -20.56 -26.46
N SER A 83 -0.57 -20.48 -25.29
CA SER A 83 0.79 -21.00 -25.08
C SER A 83 0.89 -22.51 -24.95
N CYS A 84 -0.22 -23.20 -24.65
CA CYS A 84 -0.25 -24.64 -24.38
C CYS A 84 0.70 -25.10 -23.26
N GLN A 85 1.11 -24.19 -22.37
CA GLN A 85 2.00 -24.51 -21.24
C GLN A 85 1.33 -25.45 -20.23
N TYR A 86 0.00 -25.39 -20.13
CA TYR A 86 -0.84 -26.20 -19.25
C TYR A 86 -1.83 -27.02 -20.07
N GLY A 87 -2.25 -28.18 -19.56
CA GLY A 87 -3.23 -29.02 -20.26
C GLY A 87 -4.67 -28.54 -20.17
N THR A 88 -4.97 -27.50 -19.38
CA THR A 88 -6.33 -27.00 -19.13
C THR A 88 -7.13 -26.74 -20.42
N PHE A 89 -6.51 -26.13 -21.42
CA PHE A 89 -7.18 -25.76 -22.68
C PHE A 89 -6.81 -26.66 -23.87
N VAL A 90 -6.13 -27.79 -23.63
CA VAL A 90 -5.76 -28.73 -24.70
C VAL A 90 -6.94 -29.69 -24.98
N GLY A 91 -7.17 -30.03 -26.25
CA GLY A 91 -8.26 -30.88 -26.70
C GLY A 91 -9.53 -30.13 -27.08
N ASN A 92 -10.40 -30.76 -27.89
CA ASN A 92 -11.62 -30.14 -28.40
C ASN A 92 -12.87 -30.52 -27.61
N CYS A 93 -12.83 -31.60 -26.83
CA CYS A 93 -13.91 -32.03 -25.97
C CYS A 93 -13.39 -32.82 -24.77
N GLU A 94 -14.25 -33.12 -23.79
CA GLU A 94 -13.88 -33.89 -22.60
C GLU A 94 -13.32 -35.28 -22.95
N LYS A 95 -13.91 -35.95 -23.94
CA LYS A 95 -13.41 -37.24 -24.43
C LYS A 95 -11.95 -37.16 -24.88
N ASP A 96 -11.59 -36.16 -25.69
CA ASP A 96 -10.22 -35.98 -26.15
C ASP A 96 -9.25 -35.81 -24.97
N ARG A 97 -9.65 -35.08 -23.93
CA ARG A 97 -8.84 -34.82 -22.75
C ARG A 97 -8.57 -36.09 -21.93
N LEU A 98 -9.58 -36.97 -21.86
CA LEU A 98 -9.45 -38.30 -21.24
C LEU A 98 -8.54 -39.22 -22.07
N ASP A 99 -8.75 -39.29 -23.38
CA ASP A 99 -7.96 -40.14 -24.28
C ASP A 99 -6.47 -39.73 -24.27
N LEU A 100 -6.20 -38.42 -24.21
CA LEU A 100 -4.86 -37.85 -24.09
C LEU A 100 -4.24 -38.02 -22.69
N ARG A 101 -5.04 -38.36 -21.66
CA ARG A 101 -4.65 -38.44 -20.26
C ARG A 101 -4.05 -37.14 -19.73
N LEU A 102 -4.69 -36.00 -20.05
CA LEU A 102 -4.14 -34.68 -19.71
C LEU A 102 -3.98 -34.48 -18.20
N ALA A 103 -4.92 -34.96 -17.38
CA ALA A 103 -4.85 -34.84 -15.92
C ALA A 103 -3.64 -35.58 -15.31
N GLU A 104 -3.16 -36.64 -15.95
CA GLU A 104 -2.00 -37.43 -15.50
C GLU A 104 -0.68 -36.88 -16.05
N LYS A 105 -0.72 -36.28 -17.25
CA LYS A 105 0.49 -35.92 -18.00
C LYS A 105 0.83 -34.43 -17.97
N THR A 106 -0.07 -33.58 -17.50
CA THR A 106 0.08 -32.13 -17.57
C THR A 106 -0.34 -31.46 -16.27
N PHE A 107 0.14 -30.24 -16.07
CA PHE A 107 -0.31 -29.38 -14.98
C PHE A 107 -1.55 -28.58 -15.37
N SER A 108 -2.39 -28.29 -14.38
CA SER A 108 -3.52 -27.39 -14.52
C SER A 108 -3.08 -25.93 -14.38
N LEU A 109 -3.58 -25.06 -15.26
CA LEU A 109 -3.42 -23.62 -15.18
C LEU A 109 -3.94 -23.07 -13.83
N TRP A 110 -5.03 -23.64 -13.32
CA TRP A 110 -5.62 -23.16 -12.06
C TRP A 110 -4.68 -23.33 -10.88
N GLY A 111 -3.87 -24.39 -10.87
CA GLY A 111 -2.84 -24.60 -9.85
C GLY A 111 -1.70 -23.59 -9.93
N TYR A 112 -1.38 -23.09 -11.13
CA TYR A 112 -0.45 -21.97 -11.29
C TYR A 112 -1.07 -20.66 -10.79
N MET A 113 -2.28 -20.34 -11.26
CA MET A 113 -2.96 -19.10 -10.90
C MET A 113 -3.28 -19.02 -9.40
N SER A 114 -3.57 -20.14 -8.73
CA SER A 114 -3.81 -20.16 -7.28
C SER A 114 -2.60 -19.70 -6.47
N ASN A 115 -1.38 -19.91 -6.98
CA ASN A 115 -0.15 -19.46 -6.32
C ASN A 115 0.12 -17.97 -6.52
N HIS A 116 -0.66 -17.29 -7.37
CA HIS A 116 -0.48 -15.89 -7.76
C HIS A 116 -1.76 -15.06 -7.56
N LEU A 117 -2.70 -15.53 -6.72
CA LEU A 117 -4.00 -14.88 -6.50
C LEU A 117 -3.89 -13.39 -6.15
N ASN A 118 -2.89 -13.00 -5.36
CA ASN A 118 -2.67 -11.61 -4.96
C ASN A 118 -2.42 -10.65 -6.14
N GLU A 119 -2.02 -11.16 -7.31
CA GLU A 119 -1.87 -10.36 -8.52
C GLU A 119 -3.16 -10.17 -9.29
N TYR A 120 -4.18 -10.98 -9.01
CA TYR A 120 -5.43 -11.05 -9.74
C TYR A 120 -6.58 -10.38 -9.02
N ILE A 121 -6.45 -10.10 -7.73
CA ILE A 121 -7.53 -9.51 -6.93
C ILE A 121 -7.75 -8.04 -7.34
N ASN A 122 -8.99 -7.73 -7.69
CA ASN A 122 -9.47 -6.37 -7.88
C ASN A 122 -9.64 -5.69 -6.51
N PRO A 123 -8.90 -4.61 -6.23
CA PRO A 123 -8.98 -3.92 -4.95
C PRO A 123 -10.32 -3.25 -4.64
N LEU A 124 -11.16 -3.00 -5.66
CA LEU A 124 -12.47 -2.35 -5.57
C LEU A 124 -13.64 -3.33 -5.43
N TYR A 125 -13.36 -4.64 -5.47
CA TYR A 125 -14.40 -5.66 -5.42
C TYR A 125 -15.26 -5.56 -4.14
N ARG A 126 -16.58 -5.60 -4.31
CA ARG A 126 -17.57 -5.58 -3.21
C ARG A 126 -18.45 -6.83 -3.28
N PRO A 127 -18.18 -7.87 -2.47
CA PRO A 127 -18.92 -9.13 -2.52
C PRO A 127 -20.38 -9.00 -2.06
N GLU A 128 -20.72 -7.95 -1.30
CA GLU A 128 -22.07 -7.74 -0.76
C GLU A 128 -23.06 -7.21 -1.81
N MET A 129 -22.58 -6.80 -2.99
CA MET A 129 -23.41 -6.23 -4.05
C MET A 129 -23.97 -7.33 -4.97
N ASP A 130 -25.07 -7.94 -4.55
CA ASP A 130 -25.83 -8.93 -5.32
C ASP A 130 -26.78 -8.26 -6.34
N GLU A 131 -26.21 -7.48 -7.25
CA GLU A 131 -26.95 -6.84 -8.33
C GLU A 131 -26.68 -7.50 -9.67
N THR A 132 -27.75 -7.73 -10.43
CA THR A 132 -27.66 -8.11 -11.84
C THR A 132 -27.01 -6.99 -12.66
N ILE A 133 -26.00 -7.34 -13.46
CA ILE A 133 -25.32 -6.39 -14.34
C ILE A 133 -26.16 -6.18 -15.61
N LYS A 134 -26.57 -4.94 -15.87
CA LYS A 134 -27.22 -4.51 -17.11
C LYS A 134 -26.25 -3.65 -17.93
N PRO A 135 -25.54 -4.21 -18.91
CA PRO A 135 -24.55 -3.48 -19.68
C PRO A 135 -25.22 -2.44 -20.58
N ASN A 136 -24.62 -1.27 -20.66
CA ASN A 136 -24.95 -0.27 -21.65
C ASN A 136 -24.20 -0.59 -22.95
N LEU A 137 -24.94 -1.01 -23.97
CA LEU A 137 -24.40 -1.41 -25.27
C LEU A 137 -24.30 -0.24 -26.27
N ALA A 138 -24.51 1.00 -25.83
CA ALA A 138 -24.33 2.15 -26.70
C ALA A 138 -22.85 2.22 -27.17
N PRO A 139 -22.57 2.50 -28.45
CA PRO A 139 -21.20 2.42 -29.00
C PRO A 139 -20.16 3.23 -28.22
N GLN A 140 -20.54 4.37 -27.64
CA GLN A 140 -19.68 5.21 -26.81
C GLN A 140 -19.23 4.56 -25.48
N ASN A 141 -19.93 3.53 -25.02
CA ASN A 141 -19.63 2.82 -23.78
C ASN A 141 -18.81 1.55 -24.01
N ILE A 142 -18.62 1.15 -25.27
CA ILE A 142 -17.71 0.06 -25.64
C ILE A 142 -16.32 0.66 -25.79
N LYS A 143 -15.40 0.24 -24.93
CA LYS A 143 -14.02 0.76 -24.93
C LYS A 143 -13.12 -0.18 -25.71
N PHE A 144 -12.08 0.35 -26.36
CA PHE A 144 -11.06 -0.48 -26.97
C PHE A 144 -10.14 -1.08 -25.90
N TRP A 145 -9.96 -2.40 -25.88
CA TRP A 145 -9.15 -3.11 -24.89
C TRP A 145 -7.64 -2.98 -25.19
N ARG A 146 -7.10 -1.79 -24.92
CA ARG A 146 -5.69 -1.45 -25.16
C ARG A 146 -4.71 -2.41 -24.48
N GLY A 147 -5.03 -2.81 -23.23
CA GLY A 147 -4.18 -3.71 -22.44
C GLY A 147 -4.03 -5.12 -23.02
N MET A 148 -4.90 -5.54 -23.95
CA MET A 148 -4.74 -6.80 -24.68
C MET A 148 -4.17 -6.57 -26.08
N TYR A 149 -4.81 -5.71 -26.88
CA TYR A 149 -4.48 -5.58 -28.31
C TYR A 149 -3.22 -4.75 -28.61
N SER A 150 -2.88 -3.78 -27.75
CA SER A 150 -1.71 -2.91 -27.93
C SER A 150 -0.65 -3.14 -26.87
N ARG A 151 -0.69 -4.30 -26.20
CA ARG A 151 0.18 -4.62 -25.06
C ARG A 151 1.68 -4.73 -25.38
N PHE A 152 2.01 -4.82 -26.67
CA PHE A 152 3.38 -4.91 -27.19
C PHE A 152 3.81 -3.66 -27.98
N GLU A 153 2.93 -2.65 -28.08
CA GLU A 153 3.24 -1.45 -28.83
C GLU A 153 4.11 -0.49 -28.00
N SER A 154 5.24 -0.07 -28.57
CA SER A 154 6.12 0.93 -27.99
C SER A 154 5.77 2.34 -28.52
N GLY A 155 4.71 3.00 -27.99
CA GLY A 155 4.24 4.33 -28.47
C GLY A 155 3.82 5.41 -27.45
N ILE A 156 3.43 6.60 -27.94
CA ILE A 156 3.35 7.94 -27.26
C ILE A 156 2.36 8.06 -26.05
N HIS A 157 1.48 7.09 -25.79
CA HIS A 157 0.41 7.24 -24.80
C HIS A 157 0.83 6.77 -23.40
N PRO A 158 0.20 7.25 -22.30
CA PRO A 158 0.54 6.83 -20.95
C PRO A 158 0.39 5.30 -20.83
N ARG A 159 1.54 4.64 -20.64
CA ARG A 159 1.78 3.20 -20.81
C ARG A 159 1.46 2.36 -19.59
N GLU A 160 0.93 2.97 -18.54
CA GLU A 160 0.70 2.30 -17.27
C GLU A 160 -0.75 1.85 -17.20
N PRO A 161 -1.02 0.55 -17.03
CA PRO A 161 -2.39 0.08 -16.86
C PRO A 161 -2.96 0.76 -15.61
N LEU A 162 -4.19 1.29 -15.74
CA LEU A 162 -4.89 1.97 -14.66
C LEU A 162 -4.96 1.09 -13.40
N GLU A 163 -4.99 -0.22 -13.58
CA GLU A 163 -4.97 -1.23 -12.52
C GLU A 163 -3.70 -1.16 -11.66
N ASP A 164 -2.50 -1.05 -12.26
CA ASP A 164 -1.25 -0.99 -11.50
C ASP A 164 -1.19 0.28 -10.65
N LEU A 165 -1.70 1.40 -11.19
CA LEU A 165 -1.84 2.66 -10.45
C LEU A 165 -2.83 2.53 -9.30
N LEU A 166 -3.95 1.83 -9.52
CA LEU A 166 -4.98 1.62 -8.53
C LEU A 166 -4.48 0.76 -7.36
N ILE A 167 -3.79 -0.35 -7.66
CA ILE A 167 -3.18 -1.21 -6.64
C ILE A 167 -2.12 -0.43 -5.85
N ALA A 168 -1.20 0.27 -6.54
CA ALA A 168 -0.19 1.08 -5.88
C ALA A 168 -0.80 2.19 -5.01
N SER A 169 -1.88 2.81 -5.46
CA SER A 169 -2.59 3.85 -4.70
C SER A 169 -3.26 3.26 -3.46
N LYS A 170 -3.88 2.09 -3.56
CA LYS A 170 -4.47 1.39 -2.40
C LYS A 170 -3.42 1.00 -1.38
N ASP A 171 -2.31 0.43 -1.83
CA ASP A 171 -1.20 0.04 -0.95
C ASP A 171 -0.61 1.26 -0.24
N HIS A 172 -0.45 2.38 -0.96
CA HIS A 172 0.02 3.64 -0.38
C HIS A 172 -0.97 4.19 0.66
N CYS A 173 -2.27 4.21 0.34
CA CYS A 173 -3.31 4.64 1.29
C CYS A 173 -3.29 3.77 2.55
N THR A 174 -3.21 2.45 2.40
CA THR A 174 -3.15 1.51 3.53
C THR A 174 -1.91 1.77 4.39
N SER A 175 -0.75 1.97 3.77
CA SER A 175 0.49 2.31 4.47
C SER A 175 0.37 3.62 5.26
N LEU A 176 -0.23 4.65 4.66
CA LEU A 176 -0.41 5.96 5.30
C LEU A 176 -1.44 5.91 6.43
N GLU A 177 -2.56 5.21 6.24
CA GLU A 177 -3.60 5.03 7.26
C GLU A 177 -3.02 4.36 8.51
N ASP A 178 -2.24 3.29 8.33
CA ASP A 178 -1.61 2.58 9.45
C ASP A 178 -0.54 3.44 10.14
N HIS A 179 0.23 4.22 9.36
CA HIS A 179 1.19 5.18 9.91
C HIS A 179 0.50 6.30 10.69
N VAL A 180 -0.63 6.83 10.21
CA VAL A 180 -1.43 7.83 10.92
C VAL A 180 -1.95 7.27 12.25
N GLN A 181 -2.38 6.01 12.28
CA GLN A 181 -2.79 5.34 13.52
C GLN A 181 -1.62 5.25 14.51
N HIS A 182 -0.45 4.86 14.05
CA HIS A 182 0.77 4.80 14.86
C HIS A 182 1.12 6.17 15.47
N LEU A 183 1.19 7.21 14.63
CA LEU A 183 1.47 8.58 15.07
C LEU A 183 0.43 9.09 16.07
N THR A 184 -0.85 8.80 15.85
CA THR A 184 -1.94 9.18 16.75
C THR A 184 -1.75 8.56 18.14
N LYS A 185 -1.41 7.27 18.21
CA LYS A 185 -1.12 6.60 19.49
C LYS A 185 0.11 7.19 20.16
N ARG A 186 1.17 7.51 19.40
CA ARG A 186 2.39 8.11 19.96
C ARG A 186 2.14 9.51 20.51
N ILE A 187 1.39 10.36 19.78
CA ILE A 187 0.97 11.69 20.25
C ILE A 187 0.16 11.58 21.55
N ASN A 188 -0.78 10.63 21.65
CA ASN A 188 -1.56 10.42 22.86
C ASN A 188 -0.68 9.96 24.04
N SER A 189 0.32 9.10 23.79
CA SER A 189 1.32 8.71 24.79
C SER A 189 2.11 9.92 25.30
N PHE A 190 2.61 10.78 24.40
CA PHE A 190 3.32 12.00 24.77
C PHE A 190 2.44 12.98 25.56
N LYS A 191 1.19 13.20 25.15
CA LYS A 191 0.22 14.02 25.91
C LYS A 191 0.04 13.48 27.34
N ASN A 192 -0.07 12.17 27.49
CA ASN A 192 -0.19 11.53 28.80
C ASN A 192 1.07 11.72 29.65
N MET A 193 2.27 11.58 29.07
CA MET A 193 3.54 11.82 29.78
C MET A 193 3.67 13.28 30.21
N LEU A 194 3.40 14.24 29.32
CA LEU A 194 3.40 15.66 29.64
C LEU A 194 2.40 16.00 30.76
N SER A 195 1.19 15.42 30.72
CA SER A 195 0.20 15.63 31.77
C SER A 195 0.64 15.07 33.14
N LYS A 196 1.34 13.92 33.15
CA LYS A 196 1.92 13.34 34.37
C LYS A 196 3.04 14.21 34.92
N SER A 197 3.93 14.71 34.05
CA SER A 197 5.02 15.62 34.42
C SER A 197 4.50 16.95 34.98
N ALA A 198 3.46 17.53 34.35
CA ALA A 198 2.80 18.74 34.85
C ALA A 198 2.19 18.53 36.25
N LYS A 199 1.52 17.40 36.49
CA LYS A 199 0.98 17.03 37.82
C LYS A 199 2.10 16.87 38.86
N ARG A 200 3.24 16.28 38.50
CA ARG A 200 4.41 16.16 39.40
C ARG A 200 4.98 17.52 39.78
N LEU A 201 5.08 18.46 38.85
CA LEU A 201 5.53 19.82 39.11
C LEU A 201 4.58 20.58 40.06
N GLN A 202 3.26 20.43 39.88
CA GLN A 202 2.26 21.01 40.80
C GLN A 202 2.32 20.39 42.20
N GLY A 203 2.52 19.06 42.31
CA GLY A 203 2.67 18.38 43.61
C GLY A 203 3.97 18.72 44.33
N GLY A 204 5.08 18.91 43.60
CA GLY A 204 6.36 19.37 44.14
C GLY A 204 6.29 20.80 44.68
N SER A 205 5.56 21.69 44.01
CA SER A 205 5.26 23.05 44.50
C SER A 205 4.53 23.01 45.85
N ALA A 206 3.49 22.17 45.99
CA ALA A 206 2.76 22.02 47.25
C ALA A 206 3.63 21.47 48.40
N ALA A 207 4.57 20.56 48.12
CA ALA A 207 5.52 20.03 49.11
C ALA A 207 6.58 21.07 49.53
N LEU A 208 7.04 21.92 48.61
CA LEU A 208 7.91 23.07 48.91
C LEU A 208 7.19 24.13 49.75
N GLN A 209 5.92 24.39 49.47
CA GLN A 209 5.09 25.33 50.22
C GLN A 209 4.83 24.84 51.65
N SER A 210 4.67 23.53 51.85
CA SER A 210 4.56 22.92 53.19
C SER A 210 5.88 22.94 53.99
N ARG A 211 7.04 22.91 53.32
CA ARG A 211 8.35 23.10 53.99
C ARG A 211 8.63 24.57 54.33
N TYR A 212 8.08 25.50 53.55
CA TYR A 212 8.22 26.93 53.79
C TYR A 212 7.45 27.41 55.03
N ASN A 213 6.32 26.79 55.33
CA ASN A 213 5.51 27.12 56.52
C ASN A 213 6.10 26.60 57.85
N ALA A 214 7.26 25.93 57.82
CA ALA A 214 7.93 25.39 59.02
C ALA A 214 9.24 26.12 59.38
N ALA A 215 9.69 27.10 58.58
CA ALA A 215 10.89 27.88 58.84
C ALA A 215 10.59 29.38 58.69
N ASP A 216 9.96 29.95 59.71
CA ASP A 216 9.76 31.39 59.84
C ASP A 216 11.11 32.06 60.18
N THR A 217 11.70 32.74 59.19
CA THR A 217 12.44 34.02 59.28
C THR A 217 13.34 34.20 58.05
N ARG A 218 12.85 34.90 57.01
CA ARG A 218 13.60 35.86 56.14
C ARG A 218 12.79 36.21 54.88
N GLY A 219 12.34 37.48 54.83
CA GLY A 219 12.09 38.30 53.62
C GLY A 219 11.04 37.82 52.60
N PRO A 220 10.29 38.73 51.95
CA PRO A 220 9.38 38.31 50.89
C PRO A 220 10.19 37.82 49.68
N ILE A 221 10.01 36.57 49.29
CA ILE A 221 10.57 36.02 48.06
C ILE A 221 9.65 36.43 46.91
N GLU A 222 10.20 37.19 45.96
CA GLU A 222 9.56 37.42 44.68
C GLU A 222 9.37 36.09 43.95
N VAL A 223 8.10 35.69 43.80
CA VAL A 223 7.73 34.56 42.96
C VAL A 223 8.02 34.98 41.52
N ASN A 224 9.14 34.48 40.99
CA ASN A 224 9.52 34.68 39.60
C ASN A 224 8.63 33.82 38.68
N ASP A 225 7.39 34.26 38.47
CA ASP A 225 6.52 33.75 37.42
C ASP A 225 6.97 34.38 36.08
N ASN A 226 7.23 33.56 35.07
CA ASN A 226 7.64 34.01 33.73
C ASN A 226 6.64 35.02 33.14
N ARG A 227 5.37 34.95 33.56
CA ARG A 227 4.34 35.92 33.19
C ARG A 227 4.62 37.32 33.77
N TYR A 228 5.05 37.38 35.02
CA TYR A 228 5.35 38.64 35.72
C TYR A 228 6.56 39.36 35.10
N ASN A 229 7.59 38.61 34.68
CA ASN A 229 8.74 39.19 33.97
C ASN A 229 8.41 39.69 32.57
N TYR A 230 7.48 39.04 31.87
CA TYR A 230 7.07 39.47 30.54
C TYR A 230 6.25 40.76 30.61
N ASP A 231 5.29 40.82 31.53
CA ASP A 231 4.48 42.02 31.77
C ASP A 231 5.35 43.18 32.27
N ARG A 232 6.33 42.92 33.15
CA ARG A 232 7.26 43.94 33.65
C ARG A 232 8.15 44.50 32.53
N LYS A 233 8.70 43.63 31.67
CA LYS A 233 9.50 44.05 30.49
C LYS A 233 8.66 44.85 29.49
N LEU A 234 7.37 44.53 29.36
CA LEU A 234 6.45 45.28 28.50
C LEU A 234 6.17 46.69 29.06
N SER A 235 6.03 46.81 30.39
CA SER A 235 5.86 48.11 31.06
C SER A 235 7.15 48.95 31.15
N GLU A 236 8.32 48.32 31.16
CA GLU A 236 9.63 49.02 31.08
C GLU A 236 9.92 49.55 29.65
N LEU A 237 9.20 49.06 28.63
CA LEU A 237 9.34 49.51 27.23
C LEU A 237 8.45 50.71 26.86
N SER A 238 7.67 51.26 27.80
CA SER A 238 6.79 52.41 27.57
C SER A 238 7.11 53.60 28.48
N ALA A 239 8.34 54.12 28.41
CA ALA A 239 8.62 55.54 28.64
C ALA A 239 10.11 55.83 28.39
N ALA A 240 10.33 56.79 27.49
CA ALA A 240 11.44 57.75 27.45
C ALA A 240 12.87 57.25 27.14
N ASP A 241 13.29 57.74 25.97
CA ASP A 241 14.50 58.51 25.72
C ASP A 241 15.85 57.82 25.52
N ASP A 242 16.44 58.28 24.42
CA ASP A 242 17.76 58.03 23.86
C ASP A 242 18.91 58.31 24.86
N ASP A 243 20.05 57.65 24.60
CA ASP A 243 21.38 57.82 25.19
C ASP A 243 21.68 57.28 26.60
N HIS A 244 22.12 56.00 26.71
CA HIS A 244 23.28 55.65 27.55
C HIS A 244 23.90 54.26 27.21
N PRO A 245 25.22 54.04 27.38
CA PRO A 245 25.95 52.91 26.83
C PRO A 245 25.76 51.65 27.68
N LEU A 246 25.70 50.52 26.97
CA LEU A 246 25.60 49.13 27.42
C LEU A 246 26.08 48.87 28.87
N LYS A 247 25.14 48.72 29.80
CA LYS A 247 25.36 47.91 31.01
C LYS A 247 24.99 46.46 30.68
N THR A 248 26.01 45.61 30.56
CA THR A 248 25.84 44.16 30.60
C THR A 248 25.39 43.78 32.00
N SER A 249 24.09 43.53 32.18
CA SER A 249 23.61 42.89 33.41
C SER A 249 24.05 41.43 33.37
N ASP A 250 25.01 41.07 34.21
CA ASP A 250 25.43 39.69 34.49
C ASP A 250 24.28 38.90 35.15
N PHE A 251 23.25 38.57 34.37
CA PHE A 251 22.24 37.59 34.79
C PHE A 251 22.65 36.22 34.30
N SER A 252 23.33 35.49 35.18
CA SER A 252 23.60 34.07 34.99
C SER A 252 22.31 33.27 35.18
N PHE A 253 21.86 32.59 34.12
CA PHE A 253 20.76 31.62 34.16
C PHE A 253 21.07 30.35 34.99
N SER A 254 22.24 30.28 35.63
CA SER A 254 22.65 29.12 36.45
C SER A 254 21.66 28.79 37.57
N ASN A 255 20.94 29.79 38.09
CA ASN A 255 19.90 29.60 39.12
C ASN A 255 18.52 29.20 38.59
N LEU A 256 18.30 29.14 37.26
CA LEU A 256 17.06 28.62 36.67
C LEU A 256 17.01 27.09 36.60
N SER A 257 18.10 26.43 37.01
CA SER A 257 18.12 24.98 37.18
C SER A 257 17.50 24.63 38.54
N VAL A 258 16.17 24.50 38.58
CA VAL A 258 15.61 23.45 39.43
C VAL A 258 16.34 22.19 38.99
N ARG A 259 17.19 21.63 39.86
CA ARG A 259 17.77 20.30 39.65
C ARG A 259 16.62 19.29 39.66
N ILE A 260 15.93 19.23 38.54
CA ILE A 260 15.11 18.10 38.16
C ILE A 260 16.15 17.06 37.76
N ASP A 261 16.52 16.21 38.70
CA ASP A 261 17.35 15.01 38.48
C ASP A 261 16.52 13.97 37.70
N VAL A 262 15.96 14.39 36.56
CA VAL A 262 15.31 13.54 35.57
C VAL A 262 16.37 13.31 34.50
N SER A 263 16.80 12.07 34.41
CA SER A 263 17.63 11.48 33.36
C SER A 263 17.31 12.04 31.96
N ILE A 264 18.00 13.11 31.56
CA ILE A 264 17.94 13.68 30.20
C ILE A 264 18.28 12.60 29.13
N SER A 265 19.09 11.62 29.51
CA SER A 265 19.45 10.46 28.69
C SER A 265 18.26 9.59 28.30
N GLU A 266 17.27 9.39 29.18
CA GLU A 266 16.09 8.57 28.88
C GLU A 266 15.15 9.27 27.89
N TYR A 267 15.01 10.60 28.00
CA TYR A 267 14.19 11.38 27.07
C TYR A 267 14.80 11.49 25.68
N ASN A 268 16.12 11.67 25.56
CA ASN A 268 16.79 11.70 24.26
C ASN A 268 16.63 10.36 23.51
N ASN A 269 16.77 9.23 24.22
CA ASN A 269 16.55 7.91 23.65
C ASN A 269 15.10 7.69 23.15
N GLU A 270 14.09 8.24 23.86
CA GLU A 270 12.71 8.15 23.40
C GLU A 270 12.45 8.97 22.12
N VAL A 271 13.05 10.15 22.01
CA VAL A 271 12.91 11.03 20.84
C VAL A 271 13.61 10.44 19.62
N ASP A 272 14.81 9.88 19.80
CA ASP A 272 15.55 9.22 18.73
C ASP A 272 14.80 8.00 18.20
N LYS A 273 14.23 7.18 19.09
CA LYS A 273 13.38 6.05 18.72
C LYS A 273 12.15 6.50 17.92
N VAL A 274 11.52 7.61 18.28
CA VAL A 274 10.39 8.15 17.51
C VAL A 274 10.81 8.61 16.13
N ASN A 275 11.97 9.24 16.00
CA ASN A 275 12.50 9.62 14.69
C ASN A 275 12.80 8.40 13.82
N GLU A 276 13.32 7.31 14.40
CA GLU A 276 13.53 6.05 13.68
C GLU A 276 12.20 5.43 13.22
N ASP A 277 11.18 5.41 14.09
CA ASP A 277 9.85 4.89 13.76
C ASP A 277 9.19 5.71 12.63
N ILE A 278 9.28 7.05 12.68
CA ILE A 278 8.76 7.94 11.63
C ILE A 278 9.47 7.69 10.30
N ASN A 279 10.79 7.58 10.30
CA ASN A 279 11.59 7.38 9.09
C ASN A 279 11.58 5.93 8.58
N SER A 280 10.86 5.04 9.27
CA SER A 280 10.72 3.65 8.84
C SER A 280 9.67 3.46 7.75
N VAL A 281 8.77 4.42 7.53
CA VAL A 281 7.69 4.36 6.52
C VAL A 281 7.85 5.49 5.51
N ALA A 282 7.73 5.17 4.22
CA ALA A 282 7.76 6.18 3.17
C ALA A 282 6.40 6.89 3.07
N VAL A 283 6.38 8.18 3.38
CA VAL A 283 5.21 9.05 3.18
C VAL A 283 5.00 9.35 1.69
N GLU A 284 6.09 9.52 0.95
CA GLU A 284 6.06 9.80 -0.49
C GLU A 284 6.47 8.58 -1.31
N TRP A 285 5.60 8.15 -2.21
CA TRP A 285 5.87 7.06 -3.14
C TRP A 285 6.17 7.61 -4.53
N LYS A 286 7.21 7.07 -5.15
CA LYS A 286 7.64 7.50 -6.48
C LYS A 286 6.61 7.12 -7.53
N SER A 287 6.34 8.02 -8.46
CA SER A 287 5.44 7.73 -9.58
C SER A 287 5.99 6.58 -10.42
N LEU A 288 5.16 5.56 -10.66
CA LEU A 288 5.50 4.43 -11.53
C LEU A 288 6.01 4.91 -12.91
N ARG A 289 5.41 6.00 -13.44
CA ARG A 289 5.71 6.56 -14.76
C ARG A 289 7.16 6.97 -14.92
N SER A 290 7.76 7.47 -13.85
CA SER A 290 9.14 7.97 -13.86
C SER A 290 10.18 6.85 -13.86
N VAL A 291 9.77 5.61 -13.55
CA VAL A 291 10.67 4.49 -13.33
C VAL A 291 10.68 3.55 -14.54
N VAL A 292 11.80 3.59 -15.26
CA VAL A 292 12.06 2.77 -16.46
C VAL A 292 12.91 1.53 -16.18
N ASN A 293 13.74 1.55 -15.14
CA ASN A 293 14.62 0.45 -14.76
C ASN A 293 14.51 0.19 -13.26
N CYS A 294 14.67 -1.07 -12.86
CA CYS A 294 14.75 -1.43 -11.44
C CYS A 294 16.03 -0.83 -10.82
N PRO A 295 15.95 -0.07 -9.71
CA PRO A 295 17.12 0.55 -9.08
C PRO A 295 18.17 -0.45 -8.56
N THR A 296 17.78 -1.70 -8.30
CA THR A 296 18.68 -2.71 -7.73
C THR A 296 19.36 -3.56 -8.80
N CYS A 297 18.62 -4.05 -9.80
CA CYS A 297 19.17 -4.96 -10.82
C CYS A 297 19.34 -4.32 -12.20
N SER A 298 18.94 -3.06 -12.37
CA SER A 298 19.00 -2.30 -13.61
C SER A 298 18.21 -2.88 -14.79
N ILE A 299 17.47 -3.97 -14.57
CA ILE A 299 16.61 -4.58 -15.59
C ILE A 299 15.51 -3.59 -15.97
N PRO A 300 15.32 -3.31 -17.27
CA PRO A 300 14.25 -2.44 -17.73
C PRO A 300 12.90 -3.06 -17.40
N PHE A 301 11.96 -2.23 -16.96
CA PHE A 301 10.57 -2.64 -16.84
C PHE A 301 9.97 -2.76 -18.23
N ASP A 302 9.67 -3.98 -18.65
CA ASP A 302 8.83 -4.22 -19.84
C ASP A 302 7.36 -3.90 -19.53
N GLN A 303 6.49 -4.03 -20.52
CA GLN A 303 5.07 -3.66 -20.42
C GLN A 303 4.23 -4.59 -19.53
N ILE A 304 4.79 -5.72 -19.10
CA ILE A 304 4.07 -6.78 -18.37
C ILE A 304 4.62 -6.94 -16.95
N THR A 305 5.85 -6.49 -16.73
CA THR A 305 6.53 -6.55 -15.44
C THR A 305 5.81 -5.66 -14.45
N LYS A 306 5.22 -6.31 -13.44
CA LYS A 306 4.63 -5.61 -12.30
C LYS A 306 5.70 -4.77 -11.59
N LYS A 307 5.44 -3.48 -11.48
CA LYS A 307 6.20 -2.54 -10.68
C LYS A 307 5.64 -2.55 -9.25
N ASN A 308 6.51 -2.64 -8.24
CA ASN A 308 6.07 -2.69 -6.84
C ASN A 308 6.86 -1.68 -6.00
N HIS A 309 6.19 -0.98 -5.11
CA HIS A 309 6.82 -0.02 -4.20
C HIS A 309 7.35 -0.69 -2.94
N CYS A 310 8.51 -0.22 -2.48
CA CYS A 310 8.99 -0.53 -1.13
C CYS A 310 8.30 0.39 -0.11
N TRP A 311 7.64 -0.19 0.89
CA TRP A 311 6.86 0.60 1.86
C TRP A 311 7.74 1.44 2.80
N LYS A 312 9.04 1.11 2.92
CA LYS A 312 10.02 1.89 3.71
C LYS A 312 10.63 3.08 2.97
N CYS A 313 10.94 2.94 1.67
CA CYS A 313 11.70 3.96 0.94
C CYS A 313 10.94 4.59 -0.25
N GLY A 314 9.75 4.11 -0.59
CA GLY A 314 8.90 4.67 -1.65
C GLY A 314 9.41 4.45 -3.08
N GLU A 315 10.56 3.83 -3.26
CA GLU A 315 11.13 3.49 -4.57
C GLU A 315 10.46 2.24 -5.18
N VAL A 316 10.56 2.11 -6.51
CA VAL A 316 9.86 1.09 -7.30
C VAL A 316 10.83 0.00 -7.76
N PHE A 317 10.46 -1.26 -7.55
CA PHE A 317 11.30 -2.43 -7.82
C PHE A 317 10.54 -3.49 -8.63
N CYS A 318 11.30 -4.35 -9.32
CA CYS A 318 10.74 -5.54 -9.94
C CYS A 318 10.45 -6.62 -8.88
N GLY A 319 9.55 -7.55 -9.19
CA GLY A 319 9.15 -8.63 -8.25
C GLY A 319 10.32 -9.40 -7.65
N ARG A 320 11.41 -9.60 -8.41
CA ARG A 320 12.63 -10.27 -7.93
C ARG A 320 13.42 -9.48 -6.88
N CYS A 321 13.34 -8.16 -6.91
CA CYS A 321 14.09 -7.28 -6.01
C CYS A 321 13.28 -6.84 -4.79
N ILE A 322 11.99 -7.15 -4.76
CA ILE A 322 11.06 -6.89 -3.65
C ILE A 322 10.44 -8.21 -3.14
N ASP A 323 11.29 -9.21 -3.00
CA ASP A 323 10.94 -10.57 -2.56
C ASP A 323 10.91 -10.73 -1.03
N LYS A 324 10.99 -9.63 -0.29
CA LYS A 324 11.07 -9.61 1.17
C LYS A 324 9.92 -8.82 1.76
N THR A 325 9.42 -9.33 2.88
CA THR A 325 8.39 -8.67 3.70
C THR A 325 8.90 -8.52 5.13
N LEU A 326 8.55 -7.41 5.77
CA LEU A 326 8.86 -7.17 7.20
C LEU A 326 7.86 -6.21 7.81
N SER A 327 7.68 -6.27 9.13
CA SER A 327 6.85 -5.33 9.88
C SER A 327 7.65 -4.04 10.16
N LEU A 328 7.17 -2.90 9.67
CA LEU A 328 7.86 -1.63 9.87
C LEU A 328 7.53 -1.06 11.26
N PRO A 329 8.50 -0.52 12.03
CA PRO A 329 8.24 0.06 13.34
C PRO A 329 7.18 1.18 13.35
N GLY A 330 7.12 1.97 12.27
CA GLY A 330 6.15 3.05 12.10
C GLY A 330 4.76 2.60 11.63
N HIS A 331 4.51 1.30 11.51
CA HIS A 331 3.19 0.73 11.22
C HIS A 331 2.58 0.14 12.49
N GLU A 332 1.36 0.58 12.81
CA GLU A 332 0.70 0.16 14.04
C GLU A 332 0.18 -1.28 13.98
N SER A 333 -0.28 -1.72 12.82
CA SER A 333 -0.83 -3.05 12.63
C SER A 333 0.18 -4.18 12.85
N GLY A 334 1.48 -3.89 12.72
CA GLY A 334 2.55 -4.89 12.78
C GLY A 334 2.52 -5.89 11.62
N ASN A 335 1.68 -5.67 10.60
CA ASN A 335 1.57 -6.57 9.46
C ASN A 335 2.87 -6.54 8.62
N PRO A 336 3.33 -7.69 8.09
CA PRO A 336 4.50 -7.72 7.24
C PRO A 336 4.19 -7.09 5.87
N VAL A 337 4.96 -6.07 5.49
CA VAL A 337 4.79 -5.30 4.25
C VAL A 337 5.98 -5.47 3.32
N PRO A 338 5.80 -5.35 1.98
CA PRO A 338 6.88 -5.55 1.03
C PRO A 338 7.93 -4.45 1.10
N VAL A 339 9.19 -4.86 1.14
CA VAL A 339 10.35 -3.97 1.20
C VAL A 339 11.45 -4.44 0.26
N CYS A 340 12.25 -3.49 -0.25
CA CYS A 340 13.43 -3.83 -1.03
C CYS A 340 14.50 -4.49 -0.14
N ARG A 341 15.38 -5.28 -0.76
CA ARG A 341 16.45 -6.01 -0.05
C ARG A 341 17.36 -5.10 0.79
N GLN A 342 17.58 -3.86 0.36
CA GLN A 342 18.39 -2.91 1.12
C GLN A 342 17.66 -2.46 2.39
N CYS A 343 16.39 -2.08 2.27
CA CYS A 343 15.56 -1.71 3.42
C CYS A 343 15.40 -2.87 4.41
N PHE A 344 15.25 -4.09 3.89
CA PHE A 344 15.17 -5.30 4.70
C PHE A 344 16.39 -5.48 5.61
N ARG A 345 17.61 -5.33 5.07
CA ARG A 345 18.85 -5.43 5.85
C ARG A 345 18.96 -4.34 6.91
N VAL A 346 18.62 -3.10 6.55
CA VAL A 346 18.69 -1.95 7.47
C VAL A 346 17.77 -2.17 8.67
N VAL A 347 16.52 -2.56 8.45
CA VAL A 347 15.57 -2.75 9.57
C VAL A 347 15.93 -3.96 10.44
N GLN A 348 16.44 -5.05 9.84
CA GLN A 348 16.90 -6.20 10.63
C GLN A 348 18.14 -5.92 11.47
N GLN A 349 19.05 -5.04 11.02
CA GLN A 349 20.21 -4.62 11.81
C GLN A 349 19.85 -3.72 13.00
N VAL A 350 18.68 -3.08 12.96
CA VAL A 350 18.15 -2.19 14.00
C VAL A 350 17.21 -2.94 14.97
N SER A 351 16.85 -4.19 14.67
CA SER A 351 16.02 -5.01 15.57
C SER A 351 16.89 -5.52 16.74
N PRO A 352 16.57 -5.17 18.00
CA PRO A 352 17.40 -5.50 19.17
C PRO A 352 17.47 -7.00 19.49
#